data_AF-A0A2M7CKC5-F1
#
_entry.id   AF-A0A2M7CKC5-F1
#
_cell.length_a   1.000
_cell.length_b   1.000
_cell.length_c   1.000
_cell.angle_alpha   90.00
_cell.angle_beta   90.00
_cell.angle_gamma   90.00
#
_symmetry.space_group_name_H-M   'P 1'
#
loop_
_entity.id
_entity.type
_entity.pdbx_description
1 polymer ?
#
loop_
_entity_poly.entity_id
_entity_poly.type
_entity_poly.pdbx_seq_one_letter_code
_entity_poly.pdbx_strand_id
1 'polypeptide(L)'
;PALTVALILRRVVRKACPERSRRDIPQVAVAVARNGIPQSISAGYHPAPRALWWTLLLFGTLFLLQGPVYFYLLLAAIPVLAFFHPDRLAPSILALIAASFWAGISRVNWIPIPAMLAIALYLLEKPIAKESILRYLTPPVFYAVIGLVTAYAARQWYFSISGISDAMFNAAFWQQMLWYRLFPSSLNAWGILPSGLVMTAPLSLLMLAHLRRRAWHPIRVTGLGLMLFILLAGGFIVSAKIGGGNNLHNLDGFLTLSLTVSFYLLFDRFLPDPSTSLRTGLAPASAPQIFSPLTVTLAALAVTVFTVSQAYPALPSLDRHADSLASLQSLVDQTVANGGQALFITQRHLLTFDLITGVPLVPEYDNIDLMEFAMT
;
A
#
# COMPACT_ATOMS: atom_id res chain seq x y z
N PRO A 1 6.22 -7.63 -1.40
CA PRO A 1 4.78 -7.85 -1.07
C PRO A 1 4.55 -8.74 0.16
N ALA A 2 4.96 -10.01 0.13
CA ALA A 2 4.69 -10.98 1.20
C ALA A 2 5.20 -10.52 2.59
N LEU A 3 6.42 -9.96 2.68
CA LEU A 3 6.94 -9.44 3.96
C LEU A 3 6.07 -8.31 4.54
N THR A 4 5.67 -7.34 3.72
CA THR A 4 4.79 -6.23 4.16
C THR A 4 3.46 -6.77 4.68
N VAL A 5 2.85 -7.71 3.95
CA VAL A 5 1.59 -8.34 4.35
C VAL A 5 1.77 -9.14 5.64
N ALA A 6 2.87 -9.88 5.78
CA ALA A 6 3.22 -10.62 6.99
C ALA A 6 3.42 -9.68 8.19
N LEU A 7 3.98 -8.49 8.00
CA LEU A 7 4.11 -7.49 9.06
C LEU A 7 2.76 -6.92 9.48
N ILE A 8 1.88 -6.57 8.53
CA ILE A 8 0.50 -6.15 8.82
C ILE A 8 -0.19 -7.26 9.62
N LEU A 9 -0.15 -8.51 9.14
CA LEU A 9 -0.76 -9.67 9.79
C LEU A 9 -0.18 -9.94 11.18
N ARG A 10 1.15 -9.93 11.33
CA ARG A 10 1.83 -10.13 12.62
C ARG A 10 1.40 -9.06 13.62
N ARG A 11 1.26 -7.81 13.18
CA ARG A 11 0.82 -6.70 14.01
C ARG A 11 -0.62 -6.87 14.48
N VAL A 12 -1.53 -7.22 13.56
CA VAL A 12 -2.95 -7.45 13.89
C VAL A 12 -3.22 -8.80 14.57
N VAL A 13 -2.28 -9.75 14.58
CA VAL A 13 -2.42 -11.02 15.32
C VAL A 13 -1.72 -10.98 16.70
N ARG A 14 -0.49 -10.46 16.83
CA ARG A 14 0.26 -10.48 18.10
C ARG A 14 -0.44 -9.76 19.25
N LYS A 15 -1.07 -8.61 19.00
CA LYS A 15 -1.81 -7.88 20.05
C LYS A 15 -3.04 -8.64 20.59
N ALA A 16 -3.34 -9.85 20.10
CA ALA A 16 -4.62 -10.55 20.31
C ALA A 16 -4.51 -11.56 21.44
N CYS A 17 -3.27 -11.96 21.73
CA CYS A 17 -2.87 -12.47 23.02
C CYS A 17 -2.42 -11.28 23.87
N PRO A 18 -3.29 -10.69 24.70
CA PRO A 18 -2.77 -9.96 25.85
C PRO A 18 -2.09 -10.98 26.77
N GLU A 19 -0.79 -10.83 26.99
CA GLU A 19 -0.22 -11.33 28.24
C GLU A 19 -1.03 -10.67 29.37
N ARG A 20 -1.75 -11.49 30.15
CA ARG A 20 -2.51 -11.05 31.32
C ARG A 20 -1.55 -10.45 32.35
N SER A 21 -1.26 -9.15 32.24
CA SER A 21 -0.79 -8.38 33.39
C SER A 21 -1.99 -8.19 34.33
N ARG A 22 -2.00 -8.96 35.43
CA ARG A 22 -3.05 -8.97 36.46
C ARG A 22 -3.21 -7.65 37.25
N ARG A 23 -2.52 -6.56 36.90
CA ARG A 23 -2.36 -5.40 37.81
C ARG A 23 -3.24 -4.19 37.54
N ASP A 24 -3.86 -4.05 36.38
CA ASP A 24 -4.65 -2.85 36.05
C ASP A 24 -6.12 -3.19 35.77
N ILE A 25 -6.86 -3.57 36.82
CA ILE A 25 -8.32 -3.45 36.82
C ILE A 25 -8.66 -2.15 37.54
N PRO A 26 -9.22 -1.14 36.86
CA PRO A 26 -9.70 0.08 37.52
C PRO A 26 -10.77 -0.29 38.54
N GLN A 27 -10.65 0.23 39.77
CA GLN A 27 -11.59 0.00 40.88
C GLN A 27 -13.06 0.41 40.60
N VAL A 28 -13.35 1.00 39.44
CA VAL A 28 -14.70 1.38 39.01
C VAL A 28 -15.57 0.15 38.65
N ALA A 29 -14.96 -1.03 38.44
CA ALA A 29 -15.70 -2.26 38.13
C ALA A 29 -16.32 -2.98 39.34
N VAL A 30 -16.10 -2.51 40.57
CA VAL A 30 -16.58 -3.21 41.79
C VAL A 30 -18.00 -2.81 42.21
N ALA A 31 -18.56 -1.71 41.71
CA ALA A 31 -19.84 -1.19 42.20
C ALA A 31 -21.11 -1.75 41.52
N VAL A 32 -20.99 -2.51 40.42
CA VAL A 32 -22.15 -3.07 39.68
C VAL A 32 -22.38 -4.55 39.99
N ALA A 33 -21.48 -5.20 40.73
CA ALA A 33 -21.53 -6.64 41.02
C ALA A 33 -22.40 -7.00 42.25
N ARG A 34 -23.62 -6.46 42.36
CA ARG A 34 -24.59 -6.88 43.41
C ARG A 34 -25.90 -7.48 42.93
N ASN A 35 -26.22 -7.44 41.65
CA ASN A 35 -27.40 -8.11 41.11
C ASN A 35 -26.98 -9.12 40.04
N GLY A 36 -27.44 -10.37 40.20
CA GLY A 36 -26.87 -11.58 39.63
C GLY A 36 -26.54 -11.54 38.13
N ILE A 37 -25.32 -11.96 37.81
CA ILE A 37 -24.89 -12.29 36.45
C ILE A 37 -24.67 -13.82 36.41
N PRO A 38 -25.24 -14.54 35.44
CA PRO A 38 -24.98 -15.96 35.26
C PRO A 38 -23.48 -16.19 35.02
N GLN A 39 -22.92 -17.16 35.74
CA GLN A 39 -21.58 -17.66 35.52
C GLN A 39 -21.43 -18.21 34.09
N SER A 40 -20.25 -17.99 33.52
CA SER A 40 -19.70 -18.61 32.31
C SER A 40 -20.15 -18.04 30.94
N ILE A 41 -19.47 -16.98 30.51
CA ILE A 41 -18.98 -16.92 29.12
C ILE A 41 -17.47 -16.64 29.21
N SER A 42 -16.70 -17.69 29.49
CA SER A 42 -15.29 -17.71 29.13
C SER A 42 -15.21 -17.86 27.61
N ALA A 43 -15.36 -16.76 26.87
CA ALA A 43 -15.05 -16.72 25.45
C ALA A 43 -13.53 -16.90 25.32
N GLY A 44 -13.09 -18.15 25.17
CA GLY A 44 -11.72 -18.48 24.83
C GLY A 44 -11.38 -17.84 23.48
N TYR A 45 -10.42 -16.91 23.48
CA TYR A 45 -9.87 -16.39 22.24
C TYR A 45 -9.07 -17.51 21.57
N HIS A 46 -9.61 -18.08 20.49
CA HIS A 46 -8.85 -18.99 19.65
C HIS A 46 -7.95 -18.17 18.72
N PRO A 47 -6.62 -18.42 18.68
CA PRO A 47 -5.77 -17.81 17.68
C PRO A 47 -6.36 -18.09 16.30
N ALA A 48 -6.30 -17.09 15.41
CA ALA A 48 -6.73 -17.27 14.03
C ALA A 48 -6.15 -18.59 13.48
N PRO A 49 -6.98 -19.48 12.90
CA PRO A 49 -6.50 -20.75 12.39
C PRO A 49 -5.31 -20.51 11.46
N ARG A 50 -4.25 -21.33 11.55
CA ARG A 50 -3.06 -21.17 10.67
C ARG A 50 -3.45 -21.06 9.20
N ALA A 51 -4.49 -21.79 8.78
CA ALA A 51 -5.09 -21.69 7.46
C ALA A 51 -5.56 -20.27 7.12
N LEU A 52 -6.32 -19.61 8.00
CA LEU A 52 -6.79 -18.23 7.80
C LEU A 52 -5.62 -17.25 7.67
N TRP A 53 -4.55 -17.43 8.44
CA TRP A 53 -3.36 -16.60 8.34
C TRP A 53 -2.68 -16.72 6.97
N TRP A 54 -2.49 -17.95 6.49
CA TRP A 54 -1.91 -18.20 5.17
C TRP A 54 -2.82 -17.72 4.03
N THR A 55 -4.14 -17.89 4.14
CA THR A 55 -5.12 -17.36 3.19
C THR A 55 -5.02 -15.85 3.09
N LEU A 56 -4.95 -15.14 4.22
CA LEU A 56 -4.83 -13.69 4.24
C LEU A 56 -3.45 -13.20 3.77
N LEU A 57 -2.38 -13.95 4.05
CA LEU A 57 -1.05 -13.64 3.53
C LEU A 57 -1.04 -13.74 2.00
N LEU A 58 -1.56 -14.85 1.47
CA LEU A 58 -1.66 -15.07 0.04
C LEU A 58 -2.55 -14.00 -0.60
N PHE A 59 -3.74 -13.78 -0.06
CA PHE A 59 -4.65 -12.73 -0.50
C PHE A 59 -3.99 -11.36 -0.55
N GLY A 60 -3.41 -10.89 0.56
CA GLY A 60 -2.77 -9.57 0.62
C GLY A 60 -1.58 -9.47 -0.34
N THR A 61 -0.85 -10.56 -0.54
CA THR A 61 0.27 -10.61 -1.47
C THR A 61 -0.22 -10.50 -2.91
N LEU A 62 -1.21 -11.29 -3.31
CA LEU A 62 -1.83 -11.24 -4.63
C LEU A 62 -2.48 -9.89 -4.89
N PHE A 63 -3.18 -9.33 -3.89
CA PHE A 63 -3.77 -8.00 -3.96
C PHE A 63 -2.73 -6.92 -4.27
N LEU A 64 -1.60 -6.90 -3.56
CA LEU A 64 -0.54 -5.91 -3.86
C LEU A 64 0.14 -6.18 -5.21
N LEU A 65 0.26 -7.43 -5.65
CA LEU A 65 0.83 -7.78 -6.95
C LEU A 65 -0.09 -7.40 -8.13
N GLN A 66 -1.40 -7.54 -7.96
CA GLN A 66 -2.41 -7.12 -8.94
C GLN A 66 -2.43 -5.60 -9.13
N GLY A 67 -2.09 -4.86 -8.08
CA GLY A 67 -1.94 -3.41 -8.05
C GLY A 67 -0.63 -2.86 -8.62
N PRO A 68 0.14 -3.67 -9.35
CA PRO A 68 1.62 -3.72 -9.34
C PRO A 68 2.30 -2.77 -8.34
N VAL A 69 2.06 -3.01 -7.03
CA VAL A 69 2.57 -2.14 -5.99
C VAL A 69 4.10 -2.22 -5.96
N TYR A 70 4.75 -1.09 -6.22
CA TYR A 70 6.20 -1.02 -6.32
C TYR A 70 6.88 -1.47 -5.04
N PHE A 71 7.93 -2.27 -5.19
CA PHE A 71 8.69 -2.77 -4.05
C PHE A 71 9.32 -1.61 -3.24
N TYR A 72 9.74 -0.53 -3.89
CA TYR A 72 10.31 0.64 -3.22
C TYR A 72 9.30 1.31 -2.27
N LEU A 73 8.02 1.41 -2.64
CA LEU A 73 6.97 1.89 -1.72
C LEU A 73 6.83 0.96 -0.52
N LEU A 74 6.88 -0.35 -0.76
CA LEU A 74 6.80 -1.32 0.32
C LEU A 74 7.99 -1.23 1.28
N LEU A 75 9.19 -0.92 0.80
CA LEU A 75 10.34 -0.59 1.66
C LEU A 75 10.07 0.64 2.53
N ALA A 76 9.39 1.67 2.00
CA ALA A 76 8.96 2.81 2.82
C ALA A 76 7.92 2.40 3.89
N ALA A 77 7.00 1.51 3.55
CA ALA A 77 5.94 1.09 4.45
C ALA A 77 6.44 0.20 5.61
N ILE A 78 7.46 -0.64 5.37
CA ILE A 78 7.96 -1.64 6.33
C ILE A 78 8.36 -1.03 7.68
N PRO A 79 9.19 0.03 7.77
CA PRO A 79 9.58 0.63 9.04
C PRO A 79 8.38 1.09 9.87
N VAL A 80 7.42 1.80 9.24
CA VAL A 80 6.21 2.28 9.94
C VAL A 80 5.38 1.09 10.43
N LEU A 81 5.12 0.10 9.58
CA LEU A 81 4.35 -1.07 9.95
C LEU A 81 5.03 -1.91 11.06
N ALA A 82 6.35 -2.01 11.06
CA ALA A 82 7.10 -2.81 12.01
C ALA A 82 7.30 -2.12 13.37
N PHE A 83 7.54 -0.81 13.40
CA PHE A 83 8.08 -0.13 14.58
C PHE A 83 7.24 1.04 15.10
N PHE A 84 6.29 1.57 14.31
CA PHE A 84 5.41 2.64 14.79
C PHE A 84 4.50 2.12 15.90
N HIS A 85 4.37 2.83 17.01
CA HIS A 85 3.44 2.55 18.10
C HIS A 85 2.94 3.88 18.70
N PRO A 86 1.62 4.10 18.81
CA PRO A 86 1.08 5.36 19.34
C PRO A 86 1.62 5.77 20.72
N ASP A 87 2.02 4.79 21.54
CA ASP A 87 2.48 5.01 22.91
C ASP A 87 4.01 5.07 23.05
N ARG A 88 4.77 4.81 21.97
CA ARG A 88 6.24 4.82 21.99
C ARG A 88 6.77 5.82 20.98
N LEU A 89 6.98 7.06 21.44
CA LEU A 89 7.33 8.18 20.57
C LEU A 89 8.66 7.96 19.82
N ALA A 90 9.75 7.68 20.52
CA ALA A 90 11.09 7.58 19.92
C ALA A 90 11.19 6.55 18.76
N PRO A 91 10.82 5.26 18.94
CA PRO A 91 10.89 4.30 17.84
C PRO A 91 9.92 4.63 16.70
N SER A 92 8.77 5.25 17.01
CA SER A 92 7.79 5.66 16.01
C SER A 92 8.29 6.79 15.13
N ILE A 93 8.93 7.79 15.74
CA ILE A 93 9.50 8.93 15.01
C ILE A 93 10.70 8.49 14.19
N LEU A 94 11.58 7.64 14.72
CA LEU A 94 12.70 7.10 13.94
C LEU A 94 12.21 6.30 12.73
N ALA A 95 11.20 5.44 12.92
CA ALA A 95 10.59 4.66 11.84
C ALA A 95 9.93 5.55 10.79
N LEU A 96 9.20 6.59 11.23
CA LEU A 96 8.56 7.56 10.34
C LEU A 96 9.60 8.35 9.54
N ILE A 97 10.68 8.82 10.17
CA ILE A 97 11.77 9.55 9.50
C ILE A 97 12.44 8.66 8.46
N ALA A 98 12.84 7.44 8.82
CA ALA A 98 13.48 6.51 7.90
C ALA A 98 12.58 6.18 6.68
N ALA A 99 11.30 5.91 6.93
CA ALA A 99 10.32 5.65 5.89
C ALA A 99 10.08 6.87 4.98
N SER A 100 9.96 8.06 5.57
CA SER A 100 9.72 9.31 4.85
C SER A 100 10.92 9.71 4.01
N PHE A 101 12.13 9.54 4.54
CA PHE A 101 13.37 9.77 3.79
C PHE A 101 13.43 8.87 2.55
N TRP A 102 13.19 7.56 2.74
CA TRP A 102 13.18 6.60 1.63
C TRP A 102 12.11 6.92 0.58
N ALA A 103 10.89 7.27 1.02
CA ALA A 103 9.84 7.69 0.10
C ALA A 103 10.23 8.94 -0.71
N GLY A 104 10.85 9.93 -0.04
CA GLY A 104 11.29 11.19 -0.62
C GLY A 104 12.33 11.04 -1.73
N ILE A 105 13.34 10.18 -1.53
CA ILE A 105 14.35 9.90 -2.56
C ILE A 105 13.85 9.00 -3.70
N SER A 106 12.70 8.35 -3.52
CA SER A 106 12.21 7.36 -4.47
C SER A 106 11.23 7.95 -5.49
N ARG A 107 10.07 8.45 -5.04
CA ARG A 107 9.03 8.98 -5.92
C ARG A 107 8.16 10.02 -5.25
N VAL A 108 7.78 11.03 -6.02
CA VAL A 108 7.03 12.19 -5.52
C VAL A 108 5.62 11.85 -5.02
N ASN A 109 4.95 10.89 -5.65
CA ASN A 109 3.63 10.42 -5.22
C ASN A 109 3.67 9.62 -3.90
N TRP A 110 4.85 9.19 -3.44
CA TRP A 110 5.01 8.42 -2.20
C TRP A 110 5.32 9.27 -0.96
N ILE A 111 5.65 10.55 -1.15
CA ILE A 111 5.90 11.53 -0.08
C ILE A 111 4.87 11.45 1.07
N PRO A 112 3.55 11.43 0.82
CA PRO A 112 2.57 11.42 1.92
C PRO A 112 2.40 10.06 2.61
N ILE A 113 2.86 8.96 2.01
CA ILE A 113 2.43 7.61 2.42
C ILE A 113 2.93 7.22 3.82
N PRO A 114 4.20 7.42 4.21
CA PRO A 114 4.66 7.08 5.54
C PRO A 114 3.89 7.80 6.66
N ALA A 115 3.62 9.09 6.47
CA ALA A 115 2.81 9.89 7.40
C ALA A 115 1.37 9.38 7.48
N MET A 116 0.73 9.13 6.32
CA MET A 116 -0.63 8.61 6.28
C MET A 116 -0.74 7.21 6.93
N LEU A 117 0.25 6.34 6.77
CA LEU A 117 0.31 5.05 7.47
C LEU A 117 0.42 5.24 8.99
N ALA A 118 1.30 6.11 9.46
CA ALA A 118 1.44 6.41 10.90
C ALA A 118 0.13 6.97 11.49
N ILE A 119 -0.51 7.91 10.78
CA ILE A 119 -1.80 8.50 11.17
C ILE A 119 -2.90 7.44 11.16
N ALA A 120 -2.98 6.59 10.14
CA ALA A 120 -3.97 5.53 10.08
C ALA A 120 -3.82 4.54 11.25
N LEU A 121 -2.58 4.14 11.58
CA LEU A 121 -2.30 3.29 12.74
C LEU A 121 -2.72 3.98 14.04
N TYR A 122 -2.44 5.27 14.21
CA TYR A 122 -2.90 6.04 15.36
C TYR A 122 -4.43 6.09 15.45
N LEU A 123 -5.12 6.42 14.36
CA LEU A 123 -6.57 6.49 14.30
C LEU A 123 -7.24 5.13 14.49
N LEU A 124 -6.59 4.02 14.12
CA LEU A 124 -7.12 2.67 14.35
C LEU A 124 -6.90 2.22 15.79
N GLU A 125 -5.73 2.52 16.37
CA GLU A 125 -5.30 1.98 17.66
C GLU A 125 -5.66 2.86 18.86
N LYS A 126 -5.90 4.17 18.70
CA LYS A 126 -6.17 5.08 19.82
C LYS A 126 -7.61 5.63 19.79
N PRO A 127 -8.48 5.26 20.73
CA PRO A 127 -9.85 5.77 20.79
C PRO A 127 -9.88 7.23 21.26
N ILE A 128 -10.93 7.94 20.86
CA ILE A 128 -11.27 9.26 21.40
C ILE A 128 -12.03 9.02 22.71
N ALA A 129 -11.31 9.18 23.83
CA ALA A 129 -11.87 9.08 25.17
C ALA A 129 -12.48 10.43 25.61
N LYS A 130 -12.15 10.91 26.82
CA LYS A 130 -12.59 12.22 27.34
C LYS A 130 -11.69 13.39 26.91
N GLU A 131 -10.76 13.15 26.00
CA GLU A 131 -9.79 14.15 25.55
C GLU A 131 -10.45 15.19 24.64
N SER A 132 -9.95 16.43 24.62
CA SER A 132 -10.38 17.41 23.62
C SER A 132 -9.94 16.97 22.22
N ILE A 133 -10.74 17.28 21.20
CA ILE A 133 -10.45 16.97 19.80
C ILE A 133 -9.06 17.51 19.39
N LEU A 134 -8.72 18.72 19.83
CA LEU A 134 -7.42 19.33 19.55
C LEU A 134 -6.26 18.48 20.09
N ARG A 135 -6.35 18.03 21.35
CA ARG A 135 -5.32 17.17 21.96
C ARG A 135 -5.22 15.83 21.23
N TYR A 136 -6.36 15.26 20.81
CA TYR A 136 -6.38 14.01 20.06
C TYR A 136 -5.74 14.12 18.67
N LEU A 137 -5.93 15.25 17.99
CA LEU A 137 -5.40 15.50 16.64
C LEU A 137 -3.95 16.02 16.64
N THR A 138 -3.42 16.44 17.78
CA THR A 138 -2.04 16.94 17.88
C THR A 138 -1.00 15.90 17.41
N PRO A 139 -1.03 14.63 17.84
CA PRO A 139 -0.07 13.64 17.34
C PRO A 139 -0.21 13.34 15.83
N PRO A 140 -1.42 13.13 15.25
CA PRO A 140 -1.57 13.02 13.80
C PRO A 140 -1.00 14.20 13.00
N VAL A 141 -1.23 15.43 13.46
CA VAL A 141 -0.67 16.64 12.82
C VAL A 141 0.86 16.63 12.91
N PHE A 142 1.41 16.26 14.08
CA PHE A 142 2.85 16.12 14.26
C PHE A 142 3.47 15.06 13.32
N TYR A 143 2.83 13.90 13.16
CA TYR A 143 3.28 12.87 12.22
C TYR A 143 3.18 13.34 10.77
N ALA A 144 2.13 14.08 10.41
CA ALA A 144 1.99 14.69 9.09
C ALA A 144 3.15 15.64 8.80
N VAL A 145 3.42 16.58 9.70
CA VAL A 145 4.49 17.58 9.53
C VAL A 145 5.85 16.91 9.44
N ILE A 146 6.21 16.03 10.39
CA ILE A 146 7.51 15.35 10.36
C ILE A 146 7.67 14.53 9.09
N GLY A 147 6.68 13.69 8.74
CA GLY A 147 6.80 12.83 7.58
C GLY A 147 6.93 13.62 6.27
N LEU A 148 6.09 14.65 6.08
CA LEU A 148 6.13 15.46 4.87
C LEU A 148 7.42 16.29 4.77
N VAL A 149 7.85 16.92 5.85
CA VAL A 149 9.09 17.71 5.87
C VAL A 149 10.30 16.82 5.61
N THR A 150 10.39 15.66 6.26
CA THR A 150 11.49 14.70 6.02
C THR A 150 11.50 14.21 4.58
N ALA A 151 10.35 13.79 4.04
CA ALA A 151 10.27 13.29 2.67
C ALA A 151 10.60 14.38 1.64
N TYR A 152 10.10 15.60 1.84
CA TYR A 152 10.43 16.73 0.98
C TYR A 152 11.92 17.08 1.05
N ALA A 153 12.49 17.20 2.26
CA ALA A 153 13.90 17.47 2.44
C ALA A 153 14.79 16.39 1.79
N ALA A 154 14.43 15.11 1.95
CA ALA A 154 15.13 14.00 1.31
C ALA A 154 15.07 14.09 -0.22
N ARG A 155 13.92 14.45 -0.80
CA ARG A 155 13.79 14.69 -2.23
C ARG A 155 14.71 15.81 -2.71
N GLN A 156 14.74 16.94 -2.00
CA GLN A 156 15.60 18.08 -2.35
C GLN A 156 17.09 17.73 -2.24
N TRP A 157 17.46 17.00 -1.18
CA TRP A 157 18.81 16.49 -1.01
C TRP A 157 19.19 15.57 -2.16
N TYR A 158 18.34 14.60 -2.53
CA TYR A 158 18.60 13.70 -3.66
C TYR A 158 18.75 14.46 -4.98
N PHE A 159 17.89 15.44 -5.25
CA PHE A 159 18.02 16.31 -6.42
C PHE A 159 19.37 17.03 -6.48
N SER A 160 19.86 17.55 -5.35
CA SER A 160 21.12 18.29 -5.30
C SER A 160 22.37 17.43 -5.60
N ILE A 161 22.27 16.10 -5.45
CA ILE A 161 23.40 15.18 -5.63
C ILE A 161 23.26 14.26 -6.85
N SER A 162 22.09 14.20 -7.49
CA SER A 162 21.81 13.22 -8.54
C SER A 162 22.41 13.60 -9.89
N GLY A 163 22.71 14.88 -10.12
CA GLY A 163 23.15 15.39 -11.43
C GLY A 163 22.04 15.42 -12.49
N ILE A 164 20.80 15.11 -12.13
CA ILE A 164 19.64 15.12 -13.03
C ILE A 164 19.21 16.57 -13.27
N SER A 165 18.88 16.92 -14.52
CA SER A 165 18.37 18.25 -14.84
C SER A 165 17.03 18.55 -14.15
N ASP A 166 16.74 19.81 -13.88
CA ASP A 166 15.48 20.22 -13.26
C ASP A 166 14.25 19.81 -14.10
N ALA A 167 14.37 19.92 -15.43
CA ALA A 167 13.33 19.54 -16.37
C ALA A 167 12.98 18.05 -16.27
N MET A 168 13.98 17.17 -16.26
CA MET A 168 13.79 15.72 -16.10
C MET A 168 13.28 15.38 -14.69
N PHE A 169 13.89 15.94 -13.65
CA PHE A 169 13.54 15.64 -12.26
C PHE A 169 12.10 16.03 -11.90
N ASN A 170 11.56 17.06 -12.56
CA ASN A 170 10.19 17.53 -12.38
C ASN A 170 9.27 17.19 -13.55
N ALA A 171 9.70 16.38 -14.53
CA ALA A 171 8.94 16.08 -15.74
C ALA A 171 7.50 15.64 -15.44
N ALA A 172 7.32 14.84 -14.38
CA ALA A 172 6.03 14.36 -13.91
C ALA A 172 5.00 15.48 -13.61
N PHE A 173 5.45 16.68 -13.28
CA PHE A 173 4.58 17.83 -13.01
C PHE A 173 4.14 18.58 -14.26
N TRP A 174 4.90 18.46 -15.35
CA TRP A 174 4.67 19.19 -16.60
C TRP A 174 3.87 18.39 -17.64
N GLN A 175 3.77 17.07 -17.45
CA GLN A 175 2.98 16.19 -18.33
C GLN A 175 1.51 16.59 -18.45
N GLN A 176 0.94 16.42 -19.65
CA GLN A 176 -0.49 16.65 -19.90
C GLN A 176 -1.36 15.61 -19.19
N MET A 177 -2.57 16.02 -18.77
CA MET A 177 -3.55 15.08 -18.19
C MET A 177 -4.38 14.42 -19.28
N LEU A 178 -4.12 13.13 -19.53
CA LEU A 178 -4.81 12.35 -20.55
C LEU A 178 -5.88 11.47 -19.91
N TRP A 179 -7.07 12.04 -19.68
CA TRP A 179 -8.18 11.38 -18.96
C TRP A 179 -8.64 10.06 -19.60
N TYR A 180 -8.51 9.92 -20.92
CA TYR A 180 -8.88 8.68 -21.62
C TYR A 180 -8.08 7.46 -21.12
N ARG A 181 -6.90 7.66 -20.50
CA ARG A 181 -6.09 6.59 -19.87
C ARG A 181 -6.78 5.92 -18.69
N LEU A 182 -7.82 6.53 -18.11
CA LEU A 182 -8.59 5.94 -17.02
C LEU A 182 -9.62 4.92 -17.49
N PHE A 183 -9.98 4.94 -18.77
CA PHE A 183 -11.05 4.15 -19.36
C PHE A 183 -10.48 2.96 -20.17
N PRO A 184 -11.33 1.99 -20.59
CA PRO A 184 -10.92 0.87 -21.43
C PRO A 184 -10.04 1.28 -22.62
N SER A 185 -8.98 0.51 -22.86
CA SER A 185 -8.05 0.70 -23.98
C SER A 185 -7.45 -0.63 -24.43
N SER A 186 -6.67 -0.60 -25.52
CA SER A 186 -5.89 -1.76 -25.97
C SER A 186 -4.83 -2.21 -24.97
N LEU A 187 -4.37 -1.31 -24.09
CA LEU A 187 -3.37 -1.61 -23.06
C LEU A 187 -4.00 -2.16 -21.78
N ASN A 188 -5.27 -1.85 -21.54
CA ASN A 188 -6.04 -2.32 -20.40
C ASN A 188 -7.52 -2.39 -20.77
N ALA A 189 -8.01 -3.60 -21.06
CA ALA A 189 -9.37 -3.82 -21.55
C ALA A 189 -10.46 -3.33 -20.59
N TRP A 190 -10.19 -3.36 -19.28
CA TRP A 190 -11.11 -2.82 -18.29
C TRP A 190 -10.91 -1.31 -18.09
N GLY A 191 -9.69 -0.81 -18.23
CA GLY A 191 -9.33 0.57 -17.85
C GLY A 191 -9.02 0.70 -16.36
N ILE A 192 -8.31 1.76 -15.99
CA ILE A 192 -7.80 1.96 -14.62
C ILE A 192 -8.92 2.22 -13.61
N LEU A 193 -9.87 3.09 -13.96
CA LEU A 193 -10.96 3.50 -13.07
C LEU A 193 -11.83 2.31 -12.64
N PRO A 194 -12.46 1.54 -13.54
CA PRO A 194 -13.30 0.42 -13.13
C PRO A 194 -12.49 -0.71 -12.50
N SER A 195 -11.27 -0.99 -13.00
CA SER A 195 -10.40 -2.02 -12.40
C SER A 195 -10.05 -1.68 -10.95
N GLY A 196 -9.67 -0.43 -10.67
CA GLY A 196 -9.35 0.02 -9.32
C GLY A 196 -10.54 -0.06 -8.35
N LEU A 197 -11.73 0.34 -8.82
CA LEU A 197 -12.95 0.27 -8.01
C LEU A 197 -13.37 -1.18 -7.73
N VAL A 198 -13.38 -2.04 -8.75
CA VAL A 198 -13.75 -3.45 -8.62
C VAL A 198 -12.75 -4.20 -7.74
N MET A 199 -11.45 -4.00 -7.96
CA MET A 199 -10.39 -4.63 -7.17
C MET A 199 -10.49 -4.30 -5.68
N THR A 200 -10.88 -3.06 -5.35
CA THR A 200 -10.98 -2.60 -3.95
C THR A 200 -12.38 -2.72 -3.35
N ALA A 201 -13.38 -3.15 -4.12
CA ALA A 201 -14.74 -3.34 -3.64
C ALA A 201 -14.83 -4.31 -2.46
N PRO A 202 -14.15 -5.49 -2.43
CA PRO A 202 -14.23 -6.39 -1.28
C PRO A 202 -13.72 -5.74 0.02
N LEU A 203 -12.62 -4.99 -0.06
CA LEU A 203 -12.06 -4.26 1.07
C LEU A 203 -13.00 -3.13 1.52
N SER A 204 -13.56 -2.38 0.57
CA SER A 204 -14.51 -1.30 0.84
C SER A 204 -15.79 -1.80 1.50
N LEU A 205 -16.34 -2.92 1.02
CA LEU A 205 -17.52 -3.56 1.61
C LEU A 205 -17.24 -4.05 3.03
N LEU A 206 -16.05 -4.58 3.27
CA LEU A 206 -15.62 -4.97 4.61
C LEU A 206 -15.54 -3.77 5.57
N MET A 207 -14.95 -2.67 5.12
CA MET A 207 -14.90 -1.43 5.89
C MET A 207 -16.32 -0.94 6.23
N LEU A 208 -17.22 -0.88 5.24
CA LEU A 208 -18.62 -0.46 5.43
C LEU A 208 -19.38 -1.38 6.39
N ALA A 209 -19.20 -2.70 6.28
CA ALA A 209 -19.81 -3.66 7.19
C ALA A 209 -19.32 -3.46 8.63
N HIS A 210 -18.04 -3.19 8.82
CA HIS A 210 -17.46 -2.94 10.14
C HIS A 210 -17.95 -1.61 10.74
N LEU A 211 -18.02 -0.54 9.94
CA LEU A 211 -18.55 0.76 10.37
C LEU A 211 -20.00 0.65 10.89
N ARG A 212 -20.84 -0.17 10.27
CA ARG A 212 -22.23 -0.40 10.70
C ARG A 212 -22.37 -1.20 11.99
N ARG A 213 -21.34 -1.95 12.38
CA ARG A 213 -21.38 -2.90 13.51
C ARG A 213 -20.63 -2.41 14.75
N ARG A 214 -19.80 -1.37 14.63
CA ARG A 214 -18.94 -0.88 15.71
C ARG A 214 -19.17 0.60 15.98
N ALA A 215 -18.88 1.02 17.21
CA ALA A 215 -19.00 2.40 17.62
C ALA A 215 -17.76 3.20 17.20
N TRP A 216 -17.92 4.01 16.15
CA TRP A 216 -16.88 4.89 15.63
C TRP A 216 -17.14 6.36 15.95
N HIS A 217 -16.12 7.06 16.41
CA HIS A 217 -16.13 8.51 16.46
C HIS A 217 -15.98 9.08 15.04
N PRO A 218 -16.83 10.05 14.62
CA PRO A 218 -16.83 10.59 13.27
C PRO A 218 -15.44 11.05 12.78
N ILE A 219 -14.67 11.73 13.62
CA ILE A 219 -13.31 12.20 13.28
C ILE A 219 -12.38 11.07 12.81
N ARG A 220 -12.44 9.89 13.42
CA ARG A 220 -11.58 8.76 13.04
C ARG A 220 -12.00 8.21 11.68
N VAL A 221 -13.31 8.11 11.44
CA VAL A 221 -13.88 7.69 10.15
C VAL A 221 -13.54 8.70 9.06
N THR A 222 -13.75 9.99 9.32
CA THR A 222 -13.43 11.08 8.40
C THR A 222 -11.94 11.11 8.09
N GLY A 223 -11.06 10.97 9.10
CA GLY A 223 -9.62 10.94 8.89
C GLY A 223 -9.17 9.77 8.00
N LEU A 224 -9.61 8.55 8.30
CA LEU A 224 -9.30 7.36 7.47
C LEU A 224 -9.91 7.48 6.06
N GLY A 225 -11.17 7.89 5.97
CA GLY A 225 -11.88 8.05 4.71
C GLY A 225 -11.26 9.13 3.82
N LEU A 226 -10.86 10.27 4.40
CA LEU A 226 -10.21 11.35 3.66
C LEU A 226 -8.83 10.93 3.13
N MET A 227 -8.01 10.22 3.93
CA MET A 227 -6.73 9.70 3.44
C MET A 227 -6.94 8.72 2.28
N LEU A 228 -7.86 7.77 2.42
CA LEU A 228 -8.18 6.82 1.34
C LEU A 228 -8.70 7.53 0.09
N PHE A 229 -9.56 8.53 0.25
CA PHE A 229 -10.08 9.33 -0.86
C PHE A 229 -8.98 10.12 -1.58
N ILE A 230 -8.11 10.82 -0.83
CA ILE A 230 -6.99 11.58 -1.40
C ILE A 230 -6.06 10.65 -2.20
N LEU A 231 -5.74 9.47 -1.67
CA LEU A 231 -4.88 8.51 -2.37
C LEU A 231 -5.55 7.91 -3.61
N LEU A 232 -6.86 7.64 -3.56
CA LEU A 232 -7.62 7.14 -4.71
C LEU A 232 -7.71 8.19 -5.81
N ALA A 233 -8.17 9.40 -5.49
CA ALA A 233 -8.30 10.49 -6.43
C ALA A 233 -6.94 10.92 -6.98
N GLY A 234 -5.94 11.06 -6.12
CA GLY A 234 -4.56 11.34 -6.50
C GLY A 234 -4.00 10.26 -7.43
N GLY A 235 -4.22 8.99 -7.13
CA GLY A 235 -3.76 7.90 -7.98
C GLY A 235 -4.43 7.88 -9.36
N PHE A 236 -5.71 8.26 -9.47
CA PHE A 236 -6.34 8.47 -10.78
C PHE A 236 -5.77 9.68 -11.53
N ILE A 237 -5.53 10.81 -10.85
CA ILE A 237 -4.90 11.98 -11.46
C ILE A 237 -3.51 11.63 -11.99
N VAL A 238 -2.70 10.94 -11.18
CA VAL A 238 -1.35 10.48 -11.55
C VAL A 238 -1.44 9.49 -12.71
N SER A 239 -2.44 8.59 -12.72
CA SER A 239 -2.69 7.67 -13.85
C SER A 239 -3.00 8.39 -15.16
N ALA A 240 -3.78 9.47 -15.13
CA ALA A 240 -4.08 10.28 -16.30
C ALA A 240 -2.86 11.10 -16.76
N LYS A 241 -2.08 11.63 -15.81
CA LYS A 241 -0.97 12.55 -16.09
C LYS A 241 0.31 11.83 -16.53
N ILE A 242 0.82 10.92 -15.70
CA ILE A 242 2.13 10.26 -15.90
C ILE A 242 2.02 8.74 -16.07
N GLY A 243 0.81 8.19 -16.00
CA GLY A 243 0.58 6.76 -16.23
C GLY A 243 0.51 6.41 -17.71
N GLY A 244 0.79 5.15 -18.04
CA GLY A 244 0.63 4.61 -19.40
C GLY A 244 -0.76 4.08 -19.73
N GLY A 245 -1.72 4.12 -18.79
CA GLY A 245 -3.07 3.54 -18.99
C GLY A 245 -3.13 2.00 -18.94
N ASN A 246 -2.02 1.32 -18.65
CA ASN A 246 -1.89 -0.14 -18.81
C ASN A 246 -2.22 -0.95 -17.55
N ASN A 247 -2.07 -0.40 -16.34
CA ASN A 247 -2.31 -1.13 -15.10
C ASN A 247 -2.57 -0.17 -13.92
N LEU A 248 -2.66 -0.71 -12.69
CA LEU A 248 -3.07 0.00 -11.48
C LEU A 248 -1.92 0.55 -10.62
N HIS A 249 -0.67 0.57 -11.10
CA HIS A 249 0.50 0.89 -10.27
C HIS A 249 0.44 2.25 -9.58
N ASN A 250 -0.24 3.23 -10.17
CA ASN A 250 -0.38 4.57 -9.57
C ASN A 250 -1.40 4.62 -8.41
N LEU A 251 -2.15 3.55 -8.18
CA LEU A 251 -2.99 3.36 -7.00
C LEU A 251 -2.22 2.71 -5.83
N ASP A 252 -0.91 2.49 -5.95
CA ASP A 252 -0.11 1.74 -4.99
C ASP A 252 -0.22 2.21 -3.53
N GLY A 253 -0.21 3.52 -3.29
CA GLY A 253 -0.45 4.12 -1.98
C GLY A 253 -1.85 3.81 -1.44
N PHE A 254 -2.87 3.97 -2.28
CA PHE A 254 -4.26 3.65 -1.92
C PHE A 254 -4.45 2.17 -1.61
N LEU A 255 -3.90 1.28 -2.44
CA LEU A 255 -3.96 -0.16 -2.25
C LEU A 255 -3.24 -0.59 -0.96
N THR A 256 -2.07 -0.01 -0.68
CA THR A 256 -1.31 -0.31 0.54
C THR A 256 -2.06 0.13 1.80
N LEU A 257 -2.62 1.36 1.79
CA LEU A 257 -3.38 1.87 2.93
C LEU A 257 -4.70 1.13 3.13
N SER A 258 -5.45 0.88 2.05
CA SER A 258 -6.73 0.17 2.11
C SER A 258 -6.58 -1.26 2.61
N LEU A 259 -5.53 -1.98 2.19
CA LEU A 259 -5.20 -3.31 2.70
C LEU A 259 -4.88 -3.26 4.20
N THR A 260 -4.04 -2.30 4.61
CA THR A 260 -3.65 -2.11 6.02
C THR A 260 -4.87 -1.87 6.90
N VAL A 261 -5.72 -0.91 6.53
CA VAL A 261 -6.96 -0.59 7.25
C VAL A 261 -7.86 -1.82 7.29
N SER A 262 -8.09 -2.49 6.16
CA SER A 262 -8.99 -3.65 6.09
C SER A 262 -8.55 -4.80 6.98
N PHE A 263 -7.24 -5.09 7.02
CA PHE A 263 -6.71 -6.14 7.89
C PHE A 263 -6.89 -5.78 9.37
N TYR A 264 -6.71 -4.51 9.73
CA TYR A 264 -7.01 -4.06 11.09
C TYR A 264 -8.47 -4.29 11.49
N LEU A 265 -9.40 -4.02 10.57
CA LEU A 265 -10.83 -4.21 10.80
C LEU A 265 -11.24 -5.69 10.80
N LEU A 266 -10.64 -6.51 9.93
CA LEU A 266 -10.85 -7.96 9.86
C LEU A 266 -10.56 -8.66 11.18
N PHE A 267 -9.49 -8.23 11.87
CA PHE A 267 -9.07 -8.77 13.16
C PHE A 267 -9.64 -8.01 14.36
N ASP A 268 -10.60 -7.10 14.13
CA ASP A 268 -11.27 -6.31 15.16
C ASP A 268 -10.28 -5.56 16.07
N ARG A 269 -9.23 -4.98 15.47
CA ARG A 269 -8.17 -4.24 16.19
C ARG A 269 -8.42 -2.77 16.35
N PHE A 270 -9.53 -2.33 15.82
CA PHE A 270 -10.10 -1.05 16.15
C PHE A 270 -10.52 -1.06 17.63
N LEU A 271 -10.02 -0.10 18.42
CA LEU A 271 -10.56 0.14 19.76
C LEU A 271 -11.83 1.00 19.65
N PRO A 272 -13.02 0.51 20.07
CA PRO A 272 -14.26 1.28 20.03
C PRO A 272 -14.20 2.53 20.89
N ASP A 273 -14.86 3.59 20.44
CA ASP A 273 -14.92 4.86 21.18
C ASP A 273 -15.94 4.76 22.33
N PRO A 274 -15.55 4.89 23.61
CA PRO A 274 -16.43 4.63 24.75
C PRO A 274 -17.68 5.52 24.77
N SER A 275 -17.53 6.80 24.42
CA SER A 275 -18.64 7.77 24.35
C SER A 275 -19.64 7.43 23.25
N THR A 276 -19.16 6.97 22.10
CA THR A 276 -20.01 6.52 20.99
C THR A 276 -20.74 5.23 21.34
N SER A 277 -20.05 4.26 21.96
CA SER A 277 -20.67 3.00 22.42
C SER A 277 -21.84 3.26 23.38
N LEU A 278 -21.67 4.19 24.32
CA LEU A 278 -22.74 4.60 25.23
C LEU A 278 -23.93 5.25 24.49
N ARG A 279 -23.66 6.06 23.46
CA ARG A 279 -24.70 6.77 22.70
C ARG A 279 -25.50 5.86 21.77
N THR A 280 -24.85 4.89 21.11
CA THR A 280 -25.48 4.07 20.07
C THR A 280 -26.01 2.73 20.58
N GLY A 281 -25.70 2.36 21.84
CA GLY A 281 -26.03 1.04 22.38
C GLY A 281 -25.28 -0.11 21.70
N LEU A 282 -24.35 0.19 20.78
CA LEU A 282 -23.50 -0.81 20.16
C LEU A 282 -22.53 -1.36 21.21
N ALA A 283 -22.58 -2.68 21.41
CA ALA A 283 -21.91 -3.35 22.51
C ALA A 283 -20.42 -2.96 22.62
N PRO A 284 -19.94 -2.58 23.83
CA PRO A 284 -18.51 -2.46 24.07
C PRO A 284 -17.91 -3.86 23.88
N ALA A 285 -16.91 -3.95 23.00
CA ALA A 285 -16.27 -5.17 22.49
C ALA A 285 -16.36 -6.39 23.44
N SER A 286 -17.39 -7.22 23.30
CA SER A 286 -17.56 -8.44 24.11
C SER A 286 -17.13 -9.72 23.38
N ALA A 287 -16.86 -9.67 22.08
CA ALA A 287 -16.05 -10.66 21.38
C ALA A 287 -15.56 -10.10 20.02
N PRO A 288 -14.32 -10.43 19.59
CA PRO A 288 -13.92 -10.21 18.21
C PRO A 288 -14.77 -11.11 17.32
N GLN A 289 -15.76 -10.52 16.64
CA GLN A 289 -16.42 -11.19 15.53
C GLN A 289 -15.49 -11.11 14.33
N ILE A 290 -14.54 -12.06 14.28
CA ILE A 290 -13.82 -12.34 13.04
C ILE A 290 -14.90 -12.64 12.00
N PHE A 291 -14.86 -11.94 10.86
CA PHE A 291 -15.75 -12.26 9.73
C PHE A 291 -15.71 -13.76 9.49
N SER A 292 -16.86 -14.37 9.18
CA SER A 292 -16.91 -15.83 9.03
C SER A 292 -15.83 -16.28 8.04
N PRO A 293 -15.17 -17.43 8.28
CA PRO A 293 -14.17 -17.95 7.35
C PRO A 293 -14.68 -17.99 5.90
N LEU A 294 -15.99 -18.21 5.71
CA LEU A 294 -16.66 -18.15 4.42
C LEU A 294 -16.64 -16.73 3.81
N THR A 295 -16.94 -15.68 4.57
CA THR A 295 -16.86 -14.30 4.06
C THR A 295 -15.44 -13.91 3.67
N VAL A 296 -14.45 -14.31 4.48
CA VAL A 296 -13.04 -14.08 4.15
C VAL A 296 -12.61 -14.89 2.92
N THR A 297 -13.08 -16.14 2.82
CA THR A 297 -12.80 -17.02 1.68
C THR A 297 -13.43 -16.49 0.40
N LEU A 298 -14.68 -16.03 0.42
CA LEU A 298 -15.36 -15.46 -0.75
C LEU A 298 -14.72 -14.14 -1.18
N ALA A 299 -14.33 -13.28 -0.24
CA ALA A 299 -13.58 -12.06 -0.55
C ALA A 299 -12.20 -12.37 -1.16
N ALA A 300 -11.51 -13.39 -0.66
CA ALA A 300 -10.24 -13.84 -1.22
C ALA A 300 -10.41 -14.48 -2.61
N LEU A 301 -11.46 -15.28 -2.79
CA LEU A 301 -11.77 -15.96 -4.05
C LEU A 301 -12.14 -14.96 -5.15
N ALA A 302 -12.93 -13.93 -4.82
CA ALA A 302 -13.31 -12.87 -5.77
C ALA A 302 -12.08 -12.14 -6.35
N VAL A 303 -11.06 -11.88 -5.53
CA VAL A 303 -9.79 -11.28 -5.98
C VAL A 303 -8.89 -12.29 -6.71
N THR A 304 -8.91 -13.55 -6.27
CA THR A 304 -8.15 -14.65 -6.93
C THR A 304 -8.67 -14.92 -8.35
N VAL A 305 -9.99 -14.87 -8.58
CA VAL A 305 -10.59 -15.03 -9.91
C VAL A 305 -10.12 -13.93 -10.87
N PHE A 306 -10.00 -12.69 -10.39
CA PHE A 306 -9.44 -11.59 -11.20
C PHE A 306 -7.97 -11.85 -11.56
N THR A 307 -7.20 -12.39 -10.62
CA THR A 307 -5.77 -12.73 -10.79
C THR A 307 -5.57 -13.82 -11.85
N VAL A 308 -6.42 -14.85 -11.89
CA VAL A 308 -6.33 -15.95 -12.86
C VAL A 308 -6.83 -15.54 -14.25
N SER A 309 -7.77 -14.59 -14.33
CA SER A 309 -8.33 -14.13 -15.61
C SER A 309 -7.35 -13.34 -16.49
N GLN A 310 -6.28 -12.80 -15.91
CA GLN A 310 -5.19 -12.12 -16.62
C GLN A 310 -4.07 -13.11 -16.96
N ALA A 311 -4.42 -14.24 -17.56
CA ALA A 311 -3.49 -15.30 -17.92
C ALA A 311 -2.28 -14.73 -18.68
N TYR A 312 -1.09 -14.87 -18.08
CA TYR A 312 0.15 -14.57 -18.78
C TYR A 312 0.25 -15.53 -19.96
N PRO A 313 0.55 -15.05 -21.18
CA PRO A 313 0.83 -15.95 -22.29
C PRO A 313 1.95 -16.92 -21.86
N ALA A 314 1.85 -18.17 -22.29
CA ALA A 314 2.90 -19.15 -22.06
C ALA A 314 4.25 -18.55 -22.51
N LEU A 315 5.28 -18.74 -21.69
CA LEU A 315 6.63 -18.30 -22.06
C LEU A 315 7.00 -18.94 -23.41
N PRO A 316 7.64 -18.17 -24.33
CA PRO A 316 8.14 -18.75 -25.56
C PRO A 316 9.08 -19.93 -25.28
N SER A 317 9.22 -20.83 -26.27
CA SER A 317 10.16 -21.95 -26.17
C SER A 317 11.60 -21.42 -26.14
N LEU A 318 12.49 -22.13 -25.42
CA LEU A 318 13.92 -21.77 -25.34
C LEU A 318 14.58 -21.66 -26.72
N ASP A 319 14.21 -22.51 -27.67
CA ASP A 319 14.75 -22.46 -29.04
C ASP A 319 14.44 -21.13 -29.75
N ARG A 320 13.21 -20.59 -29.55
CA ARG A 320 12.82 -19.29 -30.11
C ARG A 320 13.65 -18.14 -29.54
N HIS A 321 14.21 -18.27 -28.34
CA HIS A 321 15.09 -17.26 -27.76
C HIS A 321 16.47 -17.26 -28.43
N ALA A 322 17.06 -18.42 -28.71
CA ALA A 322 18.35 -18.53 -29.39
C ALA A 322 18.29 -17.96 -30.81
N ASP A 323 17.25 -18.30 -31.58
CA ASP A 323 17.04 -17.79 -32.93
C ASP A 323 16.87 -16.27 -32.96
N SER A 324 16.15 -15.73 -31.97
CA SER A 324 15.94 -14.28 -31.84
C SER A 324 17.23 -13.53 -31.53
N LEU A 325 18.08 -14.07 -30.64
CA LEU A 325 19.40 -13.48 -30.33
C LEU A 325 20.35 -13.53 -31.51
N ALA A 326 20.42 -14.67 -32.22
CA ALA A 326 21.24 -14.80 -33.41
C ALA A 326 20.80 -13.83 -34.52
N SER A 327 19.49 -13.66 -34.70
CA SER A 327 18.94 -12.69 -35.66
C SER A 327 19.28 -11.25 -35.27
N LEU A 328 19.19 -10.91 -33.97
CA LEU A 328 19.60 -9.61 -33.44
C LEU A 328 21.09 -9.34 -33.65
N GLN A 329 21.96 -10.31 -33.34
CA GLN A 329 23.41 -10.19 -33.54
C GLN A 329 23.73 -9.96 -35.02
N SER A 330 23.12 -10.73 -35.93
CA SER A 330 23.31 -10.55 -37.37
C SER A 330 22.92 -9.15 -37.85
N LEU A 331 21.82 -8.57 -37.33
CA LEU A 331 21.41 -7.21 -37.66
C LEU A 331 22.41 -6.16 -37.16
N VAL A 332 22.94 -6.38 -35.95
CA VAL A 332 23.99 -5.54 -35.35
C VAL A 332 25.26 -5.61 -36.20
N ASP A 333 25.74 -6.81 -36.52
CA ASP A 333 26.94 -7.04 -37.31
C ASP A 333 26.83 -6.39 -38.70
N GLN A 334 25.68 -6.52 -39.36
CA GLN A 334 25.40 -5.86 -40.64
C GLN A 334 25.42 -4.33 -40.52
N THR A 335 24.82 -3.78 -39.46
CA THR A 335 24.81 -2.33 -39.21
C THR A 335 26.23 -1.80 -39.03
N VAL A 336 27.05 -2.47 -38.23
CA VAL A 336 28.45 -2.11 -37.98
C VAL A 336 29.30 -2.27 -39.23
N ALA A 337 29.12 -3.36 -39.98
CA ALA A 337 29.84 -3.61 -41.24
C ALA A 337 29.58 -2.51 -42.29
N ASN A 338 28.38 -1.92 -42.28
CA ASN A 338 28.01 -0.79 -43.12
C ASN A 338 28.47 0.57 -42.57
N GLY A 339 29.28 0.60 -41.51
CA GLY A 339 29.77 1.82 -40.86
C GLY A 339 28.73 2.53 -39.99
N GLY A 340 27.59 1.89 -39.73
CA GLY A 340 26.51 2.42 -38.88
C GLY A 340 26.72 2.13 -37.40
N GLN A 341 25.95 2.82 -36.56
CA GLN A 341 25.93 2.61 -35.11
C GLN A 341 24.61 1.95 -34.69
N ALA A 342 24.69 0.80 -34.01
CA ALA A 342 23.52 0.14 -33.43
C ALA A 342 23.22 0.73 -32.05
N LEU A 343 22.04 1.36 -31.89
CA LEU A 343 21.61 1.95 -30.63
C LEU A 343 20.63 1.02 -29.92
N PHE A 344 21.04 0.51 -28.75
CA PHE A 344 20.16 -0.26 -27.87
C PHE A 344 19.31 0.69 -27.02
N ILE A 345 18.19 1.14 -27.59
CA ILE A 345 17.22 2.01 -26.90
C ILE A 345 16.50 1.24 -25.77
N THR A 346 16.25 -0.06 -25.99
CA THR A 346 15.74 -0.99 -24.98
C THR A 346 16.64 -2.22 -24.90
N GLN A 347 16.38 -3.09 -23.92
CA GLN A 347 17.09 -4.38 -23.77
C GLN A 347 18.62 -4.28 -23.65
N ARG A 348 19.10 -3.18 -23.07
CA ARG A 348 20.53 -2.86 -22.88
C ARG A 348 21.29 -3.91 -22.06
N HIS A 349 20.57 -4.66 -21.23
CA HIS A 349 21.10 -5.80 -20.49
C HIS A 349 21.69 -6.88 -21.39
N LEU A 350 21.27 -7.00 -22.66
CA LEU A 350 21.85 -7.94 -23.61
C LEU A 350 23.35 -7.66 -23.85
N LEU A 351 23.75 -6.39 -23.86
CA LEU A 351 25.16 -6.00 -23.94
C LEU A 351 25.89 -6.23 -22.61
N THR A 352 25.23 -5.93 -21.49
CA THR A 352 25.81 -6.12 -20.15
C THR A 352 26.11 -7.59 -19.82
N PHE A 353 25.29 -8.51 -20.32
CA PHE A 353 25.45 -9.94 -20.11
C PHE A 353 26.13 -10.65 -21.28
N ASP A 354 26.76 -9.91 -22.21
CA ASP A 354 27.47 -10.44 -23.37
C ASP A 354 26.61 -11.37 -24.27
N LEU A 355 25.30 -11.15 -24.29
CA LEU A 355 24.36 -11.87 -25.16
C LEU A 355 24.34 -11.28 -26.57
N ILE A 356 24.72 -10.01 -26.71
CA ILE A 356 25.05 -9.36 -27.98
C ILE A 356 26.40 -8.68 -27.80
N THR A 357 27.27 -8.81 -28.80
CA THR A 357 28.66 -8.32 -28.75
C THR A 357 29.00 -7.49 -30.00
N GLY A 358 30.20 -6.91 -30.03
CA GLY A 358 30.69 -6.16 -31.21
C GLY A 358 30.22 -4.71 -31.30
N VAL A 359 29.50 -4.20 -30.30
CA VAL A 359 29.06 -2.80 -30.23
C VAL A 359 29.17 -2.22 -28.82
N PRO A 360 29.52 -0.93 -28.67
CA PRO A 360 29.53 -0.27 -27.38
C PRO A 360 28.10 0.08 -26.92
N LEU A 361 27.91 0.13 -25.60
CA LEU A 361 26.72 0.73 -24.99
C LEU A 361 26.76 2.26 -25.18
N VAL A 362 25.69 2.85 -25.70
CA VAL A 362 25.57 4.32 -25.90
C VAL A 362 24.53 4.88 -24.90
N PRO A 363 24.94 5.35 -23.70
CA PRO A 363 24.05 5.70 -22.59
C PRO A 363 22.87 6.60 -22.96
N GLU A 364 23.11 7.59 -23.82
CA GLU A 364 22.29 8.79 -24.03
C GLU A 364 20.92 8.54 -24.68
N TYR A 365 20.70 7.35 -25.24
CA TYR A 365 19.48 6.99 -25.98
C TYR A 365 18.64 5.95 -25.25
N ASP A 366 18.60 5.97 -23.91
CA ASP A 366 17.69 5.08 -23.18
C ASP A 366 16.24 5.38 -23.52
N ASN A 367 15.40 4.34 -23.54
CA ASN A 367 13.98 4.50 -23.83
C ASN A 367 13.31 5.48 -22.86
N ILE A 368 13.64 5.46 -21.57
CA ILE A 368 13.03 6.38 -20.61
C ILE A 368 13.43 7.82 -20.92
N ASP A 369 14.71 8.07 -21.17
CA ASP A 369 15.22 9.41 -21.50
C ASP A 369 14.61 9.92 -22.80
N LEU A 370 14.53 9.09 -23.84
CA LEU A 370 13.90 9.45 -25.11
C LEU A 370 12.40 9.71 -24.99
N MET A 371 11.70 8.92 -24.17
CA MET A 371 10.29 9.18 -23.85
C MET A 371 10.14 10.51 -23.13
N GLU A 372 11.00 10.83 -22.16
CA GLU A 372 10.98 12.11 -21.46
C GLU A 372 11.21 13.28 -22.43
N PHE A 373 12.22 13.20 -23.30
CA PHE A 373 12.47 14.21 -24.34
C PHE A 373 11.30 14.39 -25.32
N ALA A 374 10.62 13.32 -25.70
CA ALA A 374 9.46 13.40 -26.60
C ALA A 374 8.22 14.02 -25.95
N MET A 375 8.16 14.06 -24.62
CA MET A 375 7.03 14.60 -23.86
C MET A 375 7.27 16.04 -23.36
N THR A 376 8.48 16.58 -23.50
CA THR A 376 8.84 17.99 -23.25
C THR A 376 8.88 18.77 -24.54
#